data_AF-A0A6P9FBH3-F1
#
_entry.id   AF-A0A6P9FBH3-F1
#
_cell.length_a   1.000
_cell.length_b   1.000
_cell.length_c   1.000
_cell.angle_alpha   90.00
_cell.angle_beta   90.00
_cell.angle_gamma   90.00
#
_symmetry.space_group_name_H-M   'P 1'
#
loop_
_entity.id
_entity.type
_entity.pdbx_description
1 polymer ?
#
loop_
_entity_poly.entity_id
_entity_poly.type
_entity_poly.pdbx_seq_one_letter_code
_entity_poly.pdbx_strand_id
1 'polypeptide(L)'
;MKINGGRCRIRALGGSRRARWWRRMAQKKYLQAKLTQFLREDRIQLWKPPYTDENKEGGLALKDLAKKYSDRLECCENEVEKIIEEIRCKAIERGTGNENYKTTGIATIEVFLPPRLRKDRKNLLETRLHITGRELRSKIAETFGFQENYIKIVINKKQLQLGKTLEEQGVTHNVKAMVLELKQSEEDVRKRFQVAEEEQNEAELKEKRIQRTRRGLEILAERAEMVVDPETTPYLDIANQTGRSIRIPPSERKELAQIRKEEKEKKRRRLENINSLKGMGYSAHAAKQALHQASGNLDEALKILLSNPQMWWLNDSDPETNNHQEGPSQENIDQLVYMGFDAVAAGAALRVFRGNVQLAAQTLAHNGGSLPPDLQLAAEDASSTPSTSPSDSAGTSSASTDEDMETEAVNEILEDIPEHEEDYLDSTLEDEEIIIAEYLSYVENIKSATKKN
;
A
#
# COMPACT_ATOMS: atom_id res chain seq x y z
N MET A 1 19.50 65.05 -46.62
CA MET A 1 20.39 64.64 -45.52
C MET A 1 20.02 65.42 -44.26
N LYS A 2 19.32 64.80 -43.30
CA LYS A 2 19.10 65.35 -41.96
C LYS A 2 19.77 64.39 -40.99
N ILE A 3 20.77 64.87 -40.26
CA ILE A 3 21.57 64.08 -39.33
C ILE A 3 21.04 64.33 -37.92
N ASN A 4 20.80 63.24 -37.20
CA ASN A 4 20.31 63.16 -35.84
C ASN A 4 21.24 63.83 -34.82
N GLY A 5 20.66 64.54 -33.85
CA GLY A 5 21.33 65.05 -32.65
C GLY A 5 20.56 64.68 -31.39
N GLY A 6 20.45 63.38 -31.09
CA GLY A 6 19.81 62.85 -29.89
C GLY A 6 20.73 62.95 -28.68
N ARG A 7 20.45 63.89 -27.78
CA ARG A 7 21.16 64.07 -26.49
C ARG A 7 20.69 62.98 -25.51
N CYS A 8 21.46 61.91 -25.35
CA CYS A 8 21.19 60.86 -24.37
C CYS A 8 21.61 61.35 -22.96
N ARG A 9 20.64 61.78 -22.14
CA ARG A 9 20.86 61.98 -20.69
C ARG A 9 20.89 60.62 -20.00
N ILE A 10 22.08 60.13 -19.67
CA ILE A 10 22.26 58.97 -18.81
C ILE A 10 21.83 59.37 -17.39
N ARG A 11 20.59 59.02 -17.02
CA ARG A 11 20.14 59.07 -15.63
C ARG A 11 20.88 57.98 -14.85
N ALA A 12 21.72 58.39 -13.90
CA ALA A 12 22.34 57.49 -12.95
C ALA A 12 21.25 56.72 -12.18
N LEU A 13 21.14 55.42 -12.44
CA LEU A 13 20.27 54.52 -11.69
C LEU A 13 20.85 54.35 -10.28
N GLY A 14 20.25 55.06 -9.32
CA GLY A 14 20.54 54.90 -7.90
C GLY A 14 20.30 53.45 -7.48
N GLY A 15 21.39 52.73 -7.19
CA GLY A 15 21.32 51.35 -6.71
C GLY A 15 20.42 51.25 -5.47
N SER A 16 19.42 50.36 -5.56
CA SER A 16 18.49 50.04 -4.46
C SER A 16 19.23 49.90 -3.13
N ARG A 17 18.64 50.39 -2.03
CA ARG A 17 19.20 50.26 -0.66
C ARG A 17 19.67 48.83 -0.38
N ARG A 18 18.95 47.84 -0.93
CA ARG A 18 19.29 46.41 -0.89
C ARG A 18 20.65 46.11 -1.53
N ALA A 19 20.94 46.61 -2.73
CA ALA A 19 22.20 46.38 -3.44
C ALA A 19 23.41 47.00 -2.73
N ARG A 20 23.24 48.18 -2.12
CA ARG A 20 24.28 48.80 -1.28
C ARG A 20 24.56 47.98 -0.01
N TRP A 21 23.50 47.47 0.62
CA TRP A 21 23.61 46.58 1.79
C TRP A 21 24.33 45.27 1.45
N TRP A 22 23.97 44.62 0.34
CA TRP A 22 24.64 43.40 -0.14
C TRP A 22 26.13 43.62 -0.43
N ARG A 23 26.49 44.72 -1.08
CA ARG A 23 27.89 45.07 -1.33
C ARG A 23 28.69 45.25 -0.04
N ARG A 24 28.14 45.97 0.95
CA ARG A 24 28.79 46.13 2.26
C ARG A 24 28.95 44.80 3.00
N MET A 25 27.93 43.94 2.97
CA MET A 25 27.98 42.61 3.59
C MET A 25 29.01 41.69 2.89
N ALA A 26 29.08 41.72 1.57
CA ALA A 26 30.06 40.96 0.80
C ALA A 26 31.49 41.43 1.09
N GLN A 27 31.71 42.75 1.13
CA GLN A 27 33.00 43.35 1.46
C GLN A 27 33.45 43.00 2.88
N LYS A 28 32.55 43.09 3.87
CA LYS A 28 32.82 42.68 5.25
C LYS A 28 33.18 41.20 5.35
N LYS A 29 32.45 40.32 4.66
CA LYS A 29 32.74 38.86 4.63
C LYS A 29 34.08 38.55 3.96
N TYR A 30 34.40 39.24 2.87
CA TYR A 30 35.70 39.11 2.19
C TYR A 30 36.85 39.53 3.10
N LEU A 31 36.72 40.70 3.76
CA LEU A 31 37.73 41.21 4.68
C LEU A 31 37.91 40.28 5.89
N GLN A 32 36.80 39.78 6.46
CA GLN A 32 36.85 38.77 7.52
C GLN A 32 37.55 37.49 7.06
N ALA A 33 37.26 36.98 5.86
CA ALA A 33 37.90 35.77 5.33
C ALA A 33 39.42 35.96 5.15
N LYS A 34 39.85 37.09 4.58
CA LYS A 34 41.27 37.41 4.37
C LYS A 34 42.01 37.60 5.69
N LEU A 35 41.40 38.27 6.67
CA LEU A 35 41.95 38.38 8.03
C LEU A 35 42.07 37.02 8.72
N THR A 36 41.06 36.14 8.60
CA THR A 36 41.17 34.76 9.13
C THR A 36 42.20 33.89 8.41
N GLN A 37 42.56 34.23 7.18
CA GLN A 37 43.65 33.57 6.46
C GLN A 37 45.00 34.01 7.03
N PHE A 38 45.22 35.31 7.21
CA PHE A 38 46.45 35.83 7.81
C PHE A 38 46.65 35.35 9.24
N LEU A 39 45.58 35.32 10.05
CA LEU A 39 45.64 34.74 11.39
C LEU A 39 46.07 33.25 11.38
N ARG A 40 45.74 32.51 10.31
CA ARG A 40 46.16 31.10 10.15
C ARG A 40 47.60 30.98 9.67
N GLU A 41 48.02 31.85 8.75
CA GLU A 41 49.42 31.92 8.26
C GLU A 41 50.38 32.26 9.41
N ASP A 42 50.02 33.22 10.24
CA ASP A 42 50.82 33.65 11.40
C ASP A 42 50.62 32.75 12.64
N ARG A 43 49.76 31.71 12.54
CA ARG A 43 49.39 30.77 13.62
C ARG A 43 48.93 31.46 14.92
N ILE A 44 48.25 32.59 14.80
CA ILE A 44 47.79 33.39 15.95
C ILE A 44 46.44 32.85 16.45
N GLN A 45 46.40 32.52 17.73
CA GLN A 45 45.18 32.08 18.42
C GLN A 45 44.64 33.22 19.28
N LEU A 46 43.68 33.97 18.74
CA LEU A 46 43.13 35.18 19.38
C LEU A 46 42.50 34.94 20.76
N TRP A 47 42.09 33.70 21.06
CA TRP A 47 41.49 33.32 22.35
C TRP A 47 42.50 32.93 23.43
N LYS A 48 43.81 32.99 23.13
CA LYS A 48 44.87 32.78 24.12
C LYS A 48 45.54 34.10 24.50
N PRO A 49 46.08 34.22 25.73
CA PRO A 49 46.94 35.35 26.10
C PRO A 49 48.12 35.43 25.13
N PRO A 50 48.57 36.63 24.69
CA PRO A 50 48.32 37.99 25.21
C PRO A 50 47.18 38.77 24.50
N TYR A 51 46.34 38.10 23.70
CA TYR A 51 45.29 38.76 22.90
C TYR A 51 43.93 38.82 23.60
N THR A 52 43.75 38.00 24.64
CA THR A 52 42.58 37.97 25.50
C THR A 52 43.06 38.06 26.95
N ASP A 53 42.63 39.10 27.65
CA ASP A 53 42.87 39.26 29.09
C ASP A 53 41.87 38.43 29.91
N GLU A 54 42.10 38.26 31.21
CA GLU A 54 41.25 37.46 32.12
C GLU A 54 39.77 37.89 32.12
N ASN A 55 39.50 39.17 31.79
CA ASN A 55 38.16 39.75 31.66
C ASN A 55 37.49 39.52 30.28
N LYS A 56 38.11 38.73 29.39
CA LYS A 56 37.67 38.51 27.99
C LYS A 56 37.69 39.79 27.15
N GLU A 57 38.49 40.78 27.51
CA GLU A 57 38.68 42.03 26.75
C GLU A 57 39.88 41.94 25.80
N GLY A 58 39.87 42.77 24.75
CA GLY A 58 40.94 42.86 23.77
C GLY A 58 42.06 43.78 24.25
N GLY A 59 43.23 43.21 24.56
CA GLY A 59 44.40 43.96 25.00
C GLY A 59 45.07 44.79 23.90
N LEU A 60 46.14 45.53 24.26
CA LEU A 60 46.95 46.35 23.34
C LEU A 60 47.53 45.53 22.17
N ALA A 61 47.84 44.25 22.40
CA ALA A 61 48.35 43.32 21.39
C ALA A 61 47.38 43.12 20.20
N LEU A 62 46.07 43.31 20.42
CA LEU A 62 45.06 43.23 19.36
C LEU A 62 45.14 44.43 18.42
N LYS A 63 45.39 45.62 18.96
CA LYS A 63 45.53 46.86 18.19
C LYS A 63 46.80 46.85 17.35
N ASP A 64 47.89 46.35 17.92
CA ASP A 64 49.15 46.18 17.18
C ASP A 64 49.02 45.16 16.04
N LEU A 65 48.21 44.12 16.24
CA LEU A 65 47.89 43.15 15.19
C LEU A 65 46.99 43.76 14.11
N ALA A 66 46.02 44.59 14.50
CA ALA A 66 45.16 45.31 13.56
C ALA A 66 45.97 46.27 12.67
N LYS A 67 46.97 46.96 13.23
CA LYS A 67 47.91 47.79 12.47
C LYS A 67 48.69 46.98 11.44
N LYS A 68 49.32 45.87 11.87
CA LYS A 68 50.07 44.97 10.95
C LYS A 68 49.23 44.46 9.78
N TYR A 69 47.95 44.14 10.03
CA TYR A 69 47.04 43.67 8.98
C TYR A 69 46.42 44.80 8.16
N SER A 70 46.24 45.99 8.74
CA SER A 70 45.84 47.21 8.04
C SER A 70 46.90 47.59 7.00
N ASP A 71 48.18 47.60 7.38
CA ASP A 71 49.31 47.90 6.49
C ASP A 71 49.41 46.90 5.32
N ARG A 72 49.12 45.62 5.58
CA ARG A 72 49.15 44.56 4.55
C ARG A 72 47.91 44.56 3.64
N LEU A 73 46.79 45.14 4.08
CA LEU A 73 45.50 45.12 3.36
C LEU A 73 45.12 46.45 2.71
N GLU A 74 45.88 47.52 2.99
CA GLU A 74 45.54 48.90 2.59
C GLU A 74 44.10 49.28 2.99
N CYS A 75 43.66 48.80 4.15
CA CYS A 75 42.30 49.01 4.68
C CYS A 75 42.37 49.88 5.95
N CYS A 76 41.29 50.62 6.25
CA CYS A 76 41.20 51.44 7.46
C CYS A 76 41.45 50.62 8.74
N GLU A 77 42.38 51.07 9.60
CA GLU A 77 42.73 50.45 10.88
C GLU A 77 41.47 50.16 11.73
N ASN A 78 40.57 51.13 11.81
CA ASN A 78 39.30 51.03 12.54
C ASN A 78 38.35 49.94 12.04
N GLU A 79 38.37 49.61 10.74
CA GLU A 79 37.52 48.55 10.17
C GLU A 79 38.14 47.18 10.43
N VAL A 80 39.46 47.08 10.33
CA VAL A 80 40.24 45.88 10.62
C VAL A 80 40.15 45.53 12.10
N GLU A 81 40.33 46.49 13.00
CA GLU A 81 40.19 46.32 14.45
C GLU A 81 38.81 45.78 14.81
N LYS A 82 37.73 46.39 14.28
CA LYS A 82 36.36 45.91 14.50
C LYS A 82 36.14 44.48 14.02
N ILE A 83 36.68 44.12 12.86
CA ILE A 83 36.51 42.76 12.31
C ILE A 83 37.34 41.74 13.09
N ILE A 84 38.56 42.09 13.50
CA ILE A 84 39.41 41.23 14.35
C ILE A 84 38.75 41.02 15.71
N GLU A 85 38.20 42.06 16.31
CA GLU A 85 37.45 41.98 17.56
C GLU A 85 36.20 41.10 17.40
N GLU A 86 35.46 41.22 16.28
CA GLU A 86 34.35 40.31 15.97
C GLU A 86 34.81 38.85 15.77
N ILE A 87 36.01 38.61 15.24
CA ILE A 87 36.59 37.25 15.11
C ILE A 87 36.96 36.72 16.50
N ARG A 88 37.57 37.56 17.35
CA ARG A 88 37.95 37.22 18.73
C ARG A 88 36.73 36.84 19.57
N CYS A 89 35.69 37.68 19.58
CA CYS A 89 34.44 37.39 20.28
C CYS A 89 33.80 36.07 19.82
N LYS A 90 33.78 35.80 18.50
CA LYS A 90 33.30 34.51 17.97
C LYS A 90 34.20 33.33 18.38
N ALA A 91 35.50 33.53 18.50
CA ALA A 91 36.42 32.49 18.95
C ALA A 91 36.24 32.19 20.45
N ILE A 92 36.00 33.22 21.27
CA ILE A 92 35.70 33.08 22.70
C ILE A 92 34.35 32.39 22.90
N GLU A 93 33.28 32.85 22.22
CA GLU A 93 31.95 32.21 22.26
C GLU A 93 32.05 30.69 21.95
N ARG A 94 32.84 30.33 20.93
CA ARG A 94 33.10 28.93 20.56
C ARG A 94 33.96 28.20 21.59
N GLY A 95 34.96 28.87 22.17
CA GLY A 95 35.82 28.32 23.22
C GLY A 95 35.02 27.99 24.47
N THR A 96 34.22 28.94 24.97
CA THR A 96 33.34 28.75 26.12
C THR A 96 32.27 27.69 25.86
N GLY A 97 31.71 27.64 24.66
CA GLY A 97 30.75 26.58 24.28
C GLY A 97 31.41 25.20 24.29
N ASN A 98 32.62 25.08 23.74
CA ASN A 98 33.37 23.82 23.72
C ASN A 98 33.77 23.36 25.14
N GLU A 99 34.16 24.28 26.02
CA GLU A 99 34.46 23.97 27.42
C GLU A 99 33.21 23.50 28.17
N ASN A 100 32.09 24.20 28.00
CA ASN A 100 30.81 23.79 28.57
C ASN A 100 30.35 22.42 28.03
N TYR A 101 30.57 22.13 26.75
CA TYR A 101 30.29 20.81 26.19
C TYR A 101 31.15 19.71 26.82
N LYS A 102 32.44 19.98 27.05
CA LYS A 102 33.34 19.03 27.74
C LYS A 102 32.94 18.77 29.19
N THR A 103 32.45 19.78 29.89
CA THR A 103 32.08 19.66 31.32
C THR A 103 30.66 19.12 31.52
N THR A 104 29.70 19.47 30.66
CA THR A 104 28.27 19.14 30.84
C THR A 104 27.71 18.12 29.85
N GLY A 105 28.38 17.88 28.72
CA GLY A 105 27.89 17.03 27.64
C GLY A 105 26.72 17.60 26.83
N ILE A 106 26.36 18.89 27.02
CA ILE A 106 25.28 19.56 26.30
C ILE A 106 25.84 20.29 25.07
N ALA A 107 25.33 19.97 23.89
CA ALA A 107 25.75 20.61 22.64
C ALA A 107 24.82 21.76 22.25
N THR A 108 25.39 22.91 21.87
CA THR A 108 24.65 24.04 21.29
C THR A 108 24.60 23.91 19.77
N ILE A 109 23.41 24.01 19.20
CA ILE A 109 23.14 23.97 17.75
C ILE A 109 22.59 25.34 17.32
N GLU A 110 23.15 25.92 16.27
CA GLU A 110 22.67 27.19 15.70
C GLU A 110 21.57 26.90 14.66
N VAL A 111 20.33 27.27 14.97
CA VAL A 111 19.14 27.00 14.15
C VAL A 111 18.86 28.17 13.21
N PHE A 112 18.91 27.91 11.90
CA PHE A 112 18.57 28.87 10.85
C PHE A 112 17.11 28.71 10.45
N LEU A 113 16.31 29.68 10.87
CA LEU A 113 14.87 29.71 10.60
C LEU A 113 14.54 30.24 9.19
N PRO A 114 13.39 29.83 8.64
CA PRO A 114 12.83 30.41 7.42
C PRO A 114 12.71 31.94 7.51
N PRO A 115 12.79 32.67 6.38
CA PRO A 115 12.78 34.14 6.36
C PRO A 115 11.65 34.81 7.15
N ARG A 116 10.50 34.14 7.29
CA ARG A 116 9.32 34.63 8.04
C ARG A 116 9.57 34.77 9.54
N LEU A 117 10.41 33.90 10.11
CA LEU A 117 10.69 33.81 11.54
C LEU A 117 12.12 34.24 11.89
N ARG A 118 12.83 34.87 10.95
CA ARG A 118 14.16 35.43 11.21
C ARG A 118 14.04 36.60 12.17
N LYS A 119 14.17 36.32 13.47
CA LYS A 119 14.55 37.30 14.47
C LYS A 119 16.02 37.67 14.24
N ASP A 120 16.39 38.92 14.49
CA ASP A 120 17.77 39.40 14.37
C ASP A 120 18.74 38.75 15.40
N ARG A 121 18.22 37.91 16.29
CA ARG A 121 18.98 37.17 17.30
C ARG A 121 19.35 35.78 16.79
N LYS A 122 20.58 35.33 17.08
CA LYS A 122 21.04 33.96 16.84
C LYS A 122 20.10 33.01 17.57
N ASN A 123 19.47 32.07 16.87
CA ASN A 123 18.61 31.06 17.49
C ASN A 123 19.48 29.88 17.89
N LEU A 124 19.92 29.86 19.15
CA LEU A 124 20.74 28.78 19.70
C LEU A 124 19.81 27.78 20.40
N LEU A 125 20.02 26.50 20.15
CA LEU A 125 19.29 25.41 20.79
C LEU A 125 20.26 24.50 21.52
N GLU A 126 19.99 24.23 22.80
CA GLU A 126 20.79 23.33 23.62
C GLU A 126 20.21 21.91 23.57
N THR A 127 21.01 20.95 23.12
CA THR A 127 20.60 19.56 22.98
C THR A 127 21.74 18.61 23.30
N ARG A 128 21.42 17.45 23.87
CA ARG A 128 22.38 16.35 24.00
C ARG A 128 22.50 15.62 22.66
N LEU A 129 23.67 15.08 22.34
CA LEU A 129 23.92 14.48 21.03
C LEU A 129 23.35 13.05 20.88
N HIS A 130 23.15 12.32 21.99
CA HIS A 130 22.49 10.99 21.99
C HIS A 130 20.98 11.01 21.68
N ILE A 131 20.42 12.19 21.47
CA ILE A 131 19.00 12.41 21.16
C ILE A 131 18.72 11.93 19.72
N THR A 132 17.50 11.42 19.48
CA THR A 132 17.07 11.04 18.12
C THR A 132 16.73 12.25 17.25
N GLY A 133 16.81 12.09 15.93
CA GLY A 133 16.39 13.15 15.00
C GLY A 133 14.93 13.59 15.19
N ARG A 134 14.05 12.68 15.65
CA ARG A 134 12.66 12.98 16.01
C ARG A 134 12.57 13.94 17.19
N GLU A 135 13.28 13.66 18.28
CA GLU A 135 13.28 14.53 19.46
C GLU A 135 13.88 15.91 19.18
N LEU A 136 14.92 16.00 18.33
CA LEU A 136 15.45 17.31 17.89
C LEU A 136 14.38 18.10 17.12
N ARG A 137 13.61 17.41 16.27
CA ARG A 137 12.49 18.01 15.53
C ARG A 137 11.42 18.54 16.46
N SER A 138 11.03 17.77 17.48
CA SER A 138 10.09 18.20 18.52
C SER A 138 10.59 19.41 19.30
N LYS A 139 11.85 19.42 19.73
CA LYS A 139 12.44 20.56 20.45
C LYS A 139 12.47 21.84 19.61
N ILE A 140 12.79 21.73 18.32
CA ILE A 140 12.76 22.87 17.40
C ILE A 140 11.31 23.33 17.18
N ALA A 141 10.37 22.39 17.05
CA ALA A 141 8.96 22.70 16.89
C ALA A 141 8.41 23.48 18.10
N GLU A 142 8.71 23.02 19.31
CA GLU A 142 8.30 23.66 20.57
C GLU A 142 8.95 25.03 20.76
N THR A 143 10.27 25.13 20.58
CA THR A 143 11.03 26.36 20.83
C THR A 143 10.67 27.48 19.84
N PHE A 144 10.36 27.13 18.60
CA PHE A 144 10.14 28.10 17.52
C PHE A 144 8.69 28.17 17.03
N GLY A 145 7.78 27.36 17.60
CA GLY A 145 6.35 27.37 17.29
C GLY A 145 6.00 26.80 15.92
N PHE A 146 6.67 25.72 15.50
CA PHE A 146 6.33 25.00 14.28
C PHE A 146 5.49 23.76 14.59
N GLN A 147 4.78 23.24 13.58
CA GLN A 147 4.16 21.93 13.67
C GLN A 147 5.18 20.86 13.31
N GLU A 148 5.38 19.86 14.19
CA GLU A 148 6.41 18.82 14.03
C GLU A 148 6.42 18.24 12.61
N ASN A 149 5.25 17.81 12.11
CA ASN A 149 5.08 17.13 10.82
C ASN A 149 5.45 17.97 9.58
N TYR A 150 5.52 19.28 9.72
CA TYR A 150 5.73 20.21 8.60
C TYR A 150 7.14 20.78 8.55
N ILE A 151 8.05 20.26 9.36
CA ILE A 151 9.42 20.74 9.41
C ILE A 151 10.37 19.75 8.77
N LYS A 152 11.24 20.25 7.90
CA LYS A 152 12.40 19.55 7.37
C LYS A 152 13.68 20.21 7.90
N ILE A 153 14.52 19.43 8.56
CA ILE A 153 15.79 19.89 9.15
C ILE A 153 16.95 19.41 8.29
N VAL A 154 17.86 20.31 7.96
CA VAL A 154 19.07 20.03 7.16
C VAL A 154 20.30 20.42 7.97
N ILE A 155 21.17 19.46 8.24
CA ILE A 155 22.42 19.63 8.98
C ILE A 155 23.58 19.17 8.11
N ASN A 156 24.67 19.95 8.02
CA ASN A 156 25.86 19.58 7.23
C ASN A 156 25.55 19.16 5.78
N LYS A 157 24.60 19.86 5.13
CA LYS A 157 24.07 19.57 3.78
C LYS A 157 23.30 18.24 3.64
N LYS A 158 23.09 17.49 4.71
CA LYS A 158 22.29 16.26 4.74
C LYS A 158 20.94 16.52 5.43
N GLN A 159 19.89 15.89 4.91
CA GLN A 159 18.59 15.88 5.59
C GLN A 159 18.70 15.04 6.86
N LEU A 160 18.20 15.59 7.97
CA LEU A 160 18.14 14.90 9.26
C LEU A 160 17.21 13.69 9.14
N GLN A 161 17.71 12.53 9.54
CA GLN A 161 16.94 11.29 9.62
C GLN A 161 16.29 11.18 11.00
N LEU A 162 14.99 10.86 11.06
CA LEU A 162 14.24 10.85 12.32
C LEU A 162 14.58 9.66 13.23
N GLY A 163 14.99 8.52 12.65
CA GLY A 163 15.23 7.27 13.37
C GLY A 163 16.67 7.05 13.87
N LYS A 164 17.61 7.94 13.56
CA LYS A 164 19.02 7.83 13.98
C LYS A 164 19.36 8.89 15.01
N THR A 165 20.37 8.63 15.84
CA THR A 165 20.90 9.63 16.79
C THR A 165 21.60 10.77 16.06
N LEU A 166 21.75 11.92 16.72
CA LEU A 166 22.48 13.05 16.13
C LEU A 166 23.98 12.74 15.98
N GLU A 167 24.57 11.97 16.90
CA GLU A 167 25.97 11.53 16.85
C GLU A 167 26.26 10.68 15.62
N GLU A 168 25.41 9.68 15.32
CA GLU A 168 25.55 8.81 14.14
C GLU A 168 25.45 9.57 12.82
N GLN A 169 24.72 10.69 12.82
CA GLN A 169 24.54 11.54 11.63
C GLN A 169 25.69 12.56 11.46
N GLY A 170 26.69 12.52 12.34
CA GLY A 170 27.84 13.43 12.32
C GLY A 170 27.48 14.83 12.77
N VAL A 171 26.48 14.99 13.63
CA VAL A 171 26.15 16.27 14.26
C VAL A 171 27.09 16.50 15.43
N THR A 172 27.91 17.55 15.34
CA THR A 172 28.83 17.96 16.40
C THR A 172 28.32 19.21 17.12
N HIS A 173 29.00 19.60 18.19
CA HIS A 173 28.77 20.88 18.87
C HIS A 173 28.98 22.08 17.91
N ASN A 174 28.19 23.14 18.09
CA ASN A 174 28.18 24.38 17.29
C ASN A 174 27.88 24.20 15.79
N VAL A 175 27.15 23.14 15.44
CA VAL A 175 26.70 22.91 14.07
C VAL A 175 25.50 23.79 13.71
N LYS A 176 25.39 24.13 12.42
CA LYS A 176 24.28 24.91 11.87
C LYS A 176 23.19 23.97 11.34
N ALA A 177 22.00 24.09 11.89
CA ALA A 177 20.81 23.37 11.43
C ALA A 177 19.90 24.32 10.65
N MET A 178 19.59 24.01 9.40
CA MET A 178 18.62 24.77 8.62
C MET A 178 17.23 24.14 8.74
N VAL A 179 16.24 24.98 9.05
CA VAL A 179 14.85 24.57 9.22
C VAL A 179 14.06 25.07 8.03
N LEU A 180 13.35 24.16 7.36
CA LEU A 180 12.47 24.42 6.23
C LEU A 180 11.04 24.07 6.65
N GLU A 181 10.14 25.05 6.56
CA GLU A 181 8.71 24.87 6.76
C GLU A 181 8.08 24.40 5.44
N LEU A 182 7.49 23.22 5.44
CA LEU A 182 6.76 22.62 4.34
C LEU A 182 5.25 22.86 4.53
N LYS A 183 4.50 22.99 3.44
CA LYS A 183 3.03 23.16 3.49
C LYS A 183 2.26 21.85 3.65
N GLN A 184 2.91 20.72 3.36
CA GLN A 184 2.35 19.36 3.41
C GLN A 184 3.40 18.46 4.05
N SER A 185 2.98 17.51 4.90
CA SER A 185 3.89 16.51 5.45
C SER A 185 4.43 15.61 4.35
N GLU A 186 5.66 15.13 4.47
CA GLU A 186 6.23 14.14 3.56
C GLU A 186 5.38 12.85 3.52
N GLU A 187 4.73 12.53 4.65
CA GLU A 187 3.83 11.38 4.78
C GLU A 187 2.51 11.61 4.02
N ASP A 188 1.97 12.83 4.02
CA ASP A 188 0.74 13.14 3.29
C ASP A 188 0.98 13.12 1.78
N VAL A 189 2.17 13.53 1.34
CA VAL A 189 2.57 13.44 -0.08
C VAL A 189 2.69 11.99 -0.52
N ARG A 190 3.29 11.12 0.31
CA ARG A 190 3.40 9.68 0.02
C ARG A 190 2.03 9.00 -0.06
N LYS A 191 1.15 9.25 0.91
CA LYS A 191 -0.21 8.71 0.92
C LYS A 191 -1.01 9.19 -0.29
N ARG A 192 -0.93 10.47 -0.64
CA ARG A 192 -1.59 11.00 -1.84
C ARG A 192 -1.05 10.41 -3.13
N PHE A 193 0.25 10.11 -3.20
CA PHE A 193 0.83 9.46 -4.36
C PHE A 193 0.32 8.03 -4.52
N GLN A 194 0.27 7.25 -3.43
CA GLN A 194 -0.29 5.90 -3.43
C GLN A 194 -1.76 5.89 -3.83
N VAL A 195 -2.59 6.75 -3.22
CA VAL A 195 -4.01 6.86 -3.56
C VAL A 195 -4.19 7.29 -5.02
N ALA A 196 -3.40 8.23 -5.53
CA ALA A 196 -3.50 8.65 -6.92
C ALA A 196 -3.03 7.57 -7.92
N GLU A 197 -2.07 6.74 -7.53
CA GLU A 197 -1.61 5.61 -8.35
C GLU A 197 -2.65 4.48 -8.39
N GLU A 198 -3.28 4.19 -7.25
CA GLU A 198 -4.41 3.25 -7.15
C GLU A 198 -5.61 3.73 -7.99
N GLU A 199 -6.00 5.00 -7.86
CA GLU A 199 -7.07 5.61 -8.67
C GLU A 199 -6.77 5.56 -10.18
N GLN A 200 -5.51 5.74 -10.58
CA GLN A 200 -5.11 5.65 -11.99
C GLN A 200 -5.17 4.22 -12.52
N ASN A 201 -4.72 3.25 -11.73
CA ASN A 201 -4.77 1.84 -12.13
C ASN A 201 -6.22 1.37 -12.27
N GLU A 202 -7.10 1.76 -11.35
CA GLU A 202 -8.53 1.46 -11.42
C GLU A 202 -9.18 2.09 -12.65
N ALA A 203 -8.85 3.35 -12.96
CA ALA A 203 -9.34 4.03 -14.15
C ALA A 203 -8.85 3.37 -15.45
N GLU A 204 -7.58 2.94 -15.51
CA GLU A 204 -7.04 2.25 -16.68
C GLU A 204 -7.71 0.89 -16.90
N LEU A 205 -7.97 0.15 -15.81
CA LEU A 205 -8.68 -1.13 -15.86
C LEU A 205 -10.11 -0.92 -16.36
N LYS A 206 -10.79 0.11 -15.84
CA LYS A 206 -12.13 0.52 -16.24
C LYS A 206 -12.18 0.93 -17.72
N GLU A 207 -11.20 1.68 -18.21
CA GLU A 207 -11.14 2.08 -19.62
C GLU A 207 -10.95 0.87 -20.55
N LYS A 208 -10.01 -0.03 -20.23
CA LYS A 208 -9.79 -1.26 -21.01
C LYS A 208 -11.07 -2.09 -21.12
N ARG A 209 -11.81 -2.20 -20.03
CA ARG A 209 -13.09 -2.88 -19.96
C ARG A 209 -14.15 -2.24 -20.86
N ILE A 210 -14.32 -0.92 -20.78
CA ILE A 210 -15.23 -0.16 -21.67
C ILE A 210 -14.84 -0.37 -23.15
N GLN A 211 -13.54 -0.33 -23.47
CA GLN A 211 -13.05 -0.56 -24.83
C GLN A 211 -13.38 -1.96 -25.35
N ARG A 212 -13.30 -3.00 -24.51
CA ARG A 212 -13.70 -4.37 -24.88
C ARG A 212 -15.19 -4.45 -25.17
N THR A 213 -16.03 -3.85 -24.32
CA THR A 213 -17.49 -3.82 -24.51
C THR A 213 -17.88 -3.05 -25.77
N ARG A 214 -17.23 -1.91 -26.03
CA ARG A 214 -17.42 -1.12 -27.24
C ARG A 214 -17.09 -1.93 -28.51
N ARG A 215 -15.96 -2.65 -28.54
CA ARG A 215 -15.60 -3.54 -29.66
C ARG A 215 -16.60 -4.68 -29.83
N GLY A 216 -17.05 -5.29 -28.73
CA GLY A 216 -18.07 -6.35 -28.78
C GLY A 216 -19.38 -5.85 -29.40
N LEU A 217 -19.81 -4.64 -29.05
CA LEU A 217 -21.01 -4.01 -29.60
C LEU A 217 -20.87 -3.60 -31.06
N GLU A 218 -19.70 -3.11 -31.47
CA GLU A 218 -19.41 -2.80 -32.88
C GLU A 218 -19.58 -4.03 -33.77
N ILE A 219 -19.06 -5.19 -33.32
CA ILE A 219 -19.23 -6.49 -34.01
C ILE A 219 -20.71 -6.90 -34.07
N LEU A 220 -21.48 -6.66 -33.00
CA LEU A 220 -22.92 -6.97 -32.97
C LEU A 220 -23.73 -6.06 -33.91
N ALA A 221 -23.38 -4.77 -33.98
CA ALA A 221 -23.99 -3.82 -34.89
C ALA A 221 -23.73 -4.19 -36.36
N GLU A 222 -22.49 -4.58 -36.70
CA GLU A 222 -22.12 -5.06 -38.04
C GLU A 222 -22.85 -6.38 -38.39
N ARG A 223 -23.00 -7.29 -37.41
CA ARG A 223 -23.75 -8.54 -37.59
C ARG A 223 -25.25 -8.34 -37.79
N ALA A 224 -25.85 -7.33 -37.18
CA ALA A 224 -27.28 -7.04 -37.33
C ALA A 224 -27.69 -6.66 -38.77
N GLU A 225 -26.73 -6.28 -39.61
CA GLU A 225 -26.95 -5.97 -41.03
C GLU A 225 -26.93 -7.23 -41.93
N MET A 226 -26.33 -8.34 -41.49
CA MET A 226 -26.38 -9.61 -42.21
C MET A 226 -27.67 -10.36 -41.87
N VAL A 227 -28.59 -10.37 -42.82
CA VAL A 227 -29.84 -11.14 -42.82
C VAL A 227 -29.67 -12.50 -42.14
N VAL A 228 -30.50 -12.71 -41.12
CA VAL A 228 -30.57 -13.91 -40.28
C VAL A 228 -30.87 -15.13 -41.14
N ASP A 229 -29.83 -15.89 -41.49
CA ASP A 229 -29.95 -17.32 -41.76
C ASP A 229 -29.25 -18.09 -40.63
N PRO A 230 -29.99 -18.81 -39.77
CA PRO A 230 -29.44 -19.60 -38.65
C PRO A 230 -28.39 -20.64 -39.08
N GLU A 231 -28.28 -20.95 -40.37
CA GLU A 231 -27.29 -21.85 -40.95
C GLU A 231 -25.92 -21.20 -41.20
N THR A 232 -25.84 -19.87 -41.35
CA THR A 232 -24.70 -19.21 -41.99
C THR A 232 -23.82 -18.41 -41.03
N THR A 233 -24.30 -18.06 -39.82
CA THR A 233 -23.53 -17.23 -38.87
C THR A 233 -22.76 -18.09 -37.86
N PRO A 234 -21.41 -18.20 -37.98
CA PRO A 234 -20.60 -18.99 -37.06
C PRO A 234 -20.36 -18.19 -35.77
N TYR A 235 -20.64 -18.80 -34.62
CA TYR A 235 -20.32 -18.19 -33.32
C TYR A 235 -18.83 -18.33 -32.96
N LEU A 236 -18.09 -19.27 -33.58
CA LEU A 236 -16.62 -19.40 -33.50
C LEU A 236 -16.08 -20.00 -34.81
N ASP A 237 -15.16 -19.32 -35.47
CA ASP A 237 -14.39 -19.88 -36.58
C ASP A 237 -13.06 -20.43 -36.03
N ILE A 238 -12.94 -21.76 -35.95
CA ILE A 238 -11.68 -22.41 -35.58
C ILE A 238 -10.73 -22.27 -36.78
N ALA A 239 -9.67 -21.48 -36.62
CA ALA A 239 -8.60 -21.38 -37.58
C ALA A 239 -7.44 -22.31 -37.22
N ASN A 240 -6.75 -22.86 -38.22
CA ASN A 240 -5.48 -23.54 -37.99
C ASN A 240 -4.37 -22.54 -37.57
N GLN A 241 -3.19 -23.02 -37.18
CA GLN A 241 -2.03 -22.17 -36.81
C GLN A 241 -1.59 -21.18 -37.92
N THR A 242 -2.09 -21.34 -39.15
CA THR A 242 -1.85 -20.44 -40.30
C THR A 242 -2.98 -19.44 -40.54
N GLY A 243 -3.97 -19.35 -39.65
CA GLY A 243 -5.10 -18.41 -39.76
C GLY A 243 -6.18 -18.82 -40.77
N ARG A 244 -6.15 -20.04 -41.30
CA ARG A 244 -7.15 -20.56 -42.24
C ARG A 244 -8.29 -21.22 -41.47
N SER A 245 -9.50 -20.69 -41.61
CA SER A 245 -10.70 -21.25 -40.97
C SER A 245 -11.01 -22.65 -41.50
N ILE A 246 -11.17 -23.60 -40.58
CA ILE A 246 -11.58 -24.96 -40.88
C ILE A 246 -13.07 -24.92 -41.21
N ARG A 247 -13.41 -25.17 -42.48
CA ARG A 247 -14.81 -25.25 -42.92
C ARG A 247 -15.41 -26.60 -42.54
N ILE A 248 -15.92 -26.69 -41.31
CA ILE A 248 -16.76 -27.81 -40.88
C ILE A 248 -18.08 -27.78 -41.69
N PRO A 249 -18.51 -28.88 -42.33
CA PRO A 249 -19.79 -28.95 -43.03
C PRO A 249 -20.99 -28.59 -42.13
N PRO A 250 -22.05 -27.95 -42.66
CA PRO A 250 -23.18 -27.45 -41.87
C PRO A 250 -23.96 -28.55 -41.13
N SER A 251 -23.97 -29.79 -41.64
CA SER A 251 -24.59 -30.94 -40.97
C SER A 251 -23.88 -31.30 -39.67
N GLU A 252 -22.54 -31.39 -39.70
CA GLU A 252 -21.72 -31.73 -38.53
C GLU A 252 -21.72 -30.61 -37.48
N ARG A 253 -21.84 -29.34 -37.90
CA ARG A 253 -21.95 -28.20 -36.98
C ARG A 253 -23.20 -28.27 -36.10
N LYS A 254 -24.33 -28.70 -36.66
CA LYS A 254 -25.59 -28.86 -35.91
C LYS A 254 -25.47 -29.96 -34.86
N GLU A 255 -24.87 -31.07 -35.24
CA GLU A 255 -24.64 -32.20 -34.34
C GLU A 255 -23.72 -31.80 -33.18
N LEU A 256 -22.59 -31.12 -33.47
CA LEU A 256 -21.68 -30.62 -32.44
C LEU A 256 -22.36 -29.60 -31.49
N ALA A 257 -23.17 -28.69 -32.04
CA ALA A 257 -23.92 -27.74 -31.22
C ALA A 257 -24.94 -28.44 -30.31
N GLN A 258 -25.59 -29.49 -30.81
CA GLN A 258 -26.55 -30.28 -30.05
C GLN A 258 -25.85 -31.08 -28.93
N ILE A 259 -24.72 -31.71 -29.23
CA ILE A 259 -23.88 -32.42 -28.24
C ILE A 259 -23.43 -31.45 -27.13
N ARG A 260 -22.97 -30.25 -27.50
CA ARG A 260 -22.52 -29.24 -26.53
C ARG A 260 -23.66 -28.72 -25.65
N LYS A 261 -24.86 -28.52 -26.21
CA LYS A 261 -26.05 -28.15 -25.44
C LYS A 261 -26.44 -29.26 -24.47
N GLU A 262 -26.44 -30.52 -24.92
CA GLU A 262 -26.76 -31.68 -24.10
C GLU A 262 -25.74 -31.87 -22.97
N GLU A 263 -24.44 -31.69 -23.22
CA GLU A 263 -23.41 -31.69 -22.18
C GLU A 263 -23.64 -30.58 -21.15
N LYS A 264 -23.90 -29.35 -21.60
CA LYS A 264 -24.15 -28.21 -20.70
C LYS A 264 -25.38 -28.49 -19.82
N GLU A 265 -26.42 -29.06 -20.41
CA GLU A 265 -27.63 -29.45 -19.67
C GLU A 265 -27.35 -30.57 -18.66
N LYS A 266 -26.56 -31.59 -19.02
CA LYS A 266 -26.13 -32.66 -18.09
C LYS A 266 -25.33 -32.09 -16.93
N LYS A 267 -24.40 -31.15 -17.18
CA LYS A 267 -23.63 -30.47 -16.13
C LYS A 267 -24.55 -29.67 -15.19
N ARG A 268 -25.50 -28.93 -15.76
CA ARG A 268 -26.50 -28.17 -14.98
C ARG A 268 -27.34 -29.10 -14.09
N ARG A 269 -27.89 -30.19 -14.63
CA ARG A 269 -28.68 -31.17 -13.86
C ARG A 269 -27.86 -31.81 -12.75
N ARG A 270 -26.59 -32.14 -12.99
CA ARG A 270 -25.69 -32.66 -11.94
C ARG A 270 -25.50 -31.66 -10.80
N LEU A 271 -25.29 -30.38 -11.13
CA LEU A 271 -25.13 -29.33 -10.12
C LEU A 271 -26.42 -29.08 -9.34
N GLU A 272 -27.57 -29.07 -10.00
CA GLU A 272 -28.89 -28.96 -9.37
C GLU A 272 -29.14 -30.13 -8.39
N ASN A 273 -28.78 -31.36 -8.77
CA ASN A 273 -28.87 -32.52 -7.88
C ASN A 273 -27.92 -32.42 -6.67
N ILE A 274 -26.68 -31.95 -6.88
CA ILE A 274 -25.72 -31.71 -5.79
C ILE A 274 -26.26 -30.64 -4.83
N ASN A 275 -26.76 -29.53 -5.34
CA ASN A 275 -27.33 -28.45 -4.53
C ASN A 275 -28.58 -28.90 -3.77
N SER A 276 -29.40 -29.77 -4.37
CA SER A 276 -30.57 -30.37 -3.71
C SER A 276 -30.14 -31.25 -2.52
N LEU A 277 -29.13 -32.10 -2.69
CA LEU A 277 -28.57 -32.91 -1.60
C LEU A 277 -27.90 -32.05 -0.52
N LYS A 278 -27.18 -31.00 -0.92
CA LYS A 278 -26.61 -30.02 0.00
C LYS A 278 -27.70 -29.30 0.81
N GLY A 279 -28.81 -28.93 0.18
CA GLY A 279 -29.97 -28.34 0.84
C GLY A 279 -30.67 -29.27 1.84
N MET A 280 -30.55 -30.59 1.68
CA MET A 280 -31.01 -31.59 2.65
C MET A 280 -30.04 -31.77 3.84
N GLY A 281 -28.85 -31.16 3.77
CA GLY A 281 -27.85 -31.19 4.83
C GLY A 281 -26.75 -32.25 4.64
N TYR A 282 -26.64 -32.84 3.45
CA TYR A 282 -25.48 -33.68 3.10
C TYR A 282 -24.28 -32.83 2.67
N SER A 283 -23.04 -33.26 2.94
CA SER A 283 -21.84 -32.55 2.47
C SER A 283 -21.72 -32.57 0.94
N ALA A 284 -21.03 -31.58 0.36
CA ALA A 284 -20.91 -31.50 -1.09
C ALA A 284 -20.08 -32.68 -1.62
N HIS A 285 -19.05 -33.09 -0.88
CA HIS A 285 -18.29 -34.30 -1.20
C HIS A 285 -19.15 -35.57 -1.18
N ALA A 286 -19.94 -35.81 -0.13
CA ALA A 286 -20.80 -36.99 -0.03
C ALA A 286 -21.87 -37.00 -1.13
N ALA A 287 -22.48 -35.85 -1.41
CA ALA A 287 -23.47 -35.70 -2.48
C ALA A 287 -22.88 -36.01 -3.86
N LYS A 288 -21.67 -35.51 -4.16
CA LYS A 288 -20.94 -35.82 -5.40
C LYS A 288 -20.65 -37.31 -5.53
N GLN A 289 -20.13 -37.93 -4.47
CA GLN A 289 -19.76 -39.35 -4.48
C GLN A 289 -20.99 -40.26 -4.65
N ALA A 290 -22.09 -39.94 -3.97
CA ALA A 290 -23.35 -40.67 -4.10
C ALA A 290 -23.98 -40.51 -5.48
N LEU A 291 -23.98 -39.30 -6.05
CA LEU A 291 -24.47 -39.07 -7.42
C LEU A 291 -23.62 -39.75 -8.48
N HIS A 292 -22.31 -39.89 -8.23
CA HIS A 292 -21.41 -40.64 -9.10
C HIS A 292 -21.75 -42.13 -9.10
N GLN A 293 -21.98 -42.72 -7.91
CA GLN A 293 -22.40 -44.12 -7.78
C GLN A 293 -23.82 -44.36 -8.33
N ALA A 294 -24.71 -43.38 -8.19
CA ALA A 294 -26.09 -43.45 -8.69
C ALA A 294 -26.25 -43.07 -10.17
N SER A 295 -25.15 -42.87 -10.92
CA SER A 295 -25.17 -42.44 -12.33
C SER A 295 -25.99 -41.16 -12.61
N GLY A 296 -26.12 -40.28 -11.60
CA GLY A 296 -26.87 -39.03 -11.70
C GLY A 296 -28.35 -39.09 -11.30
N ASN A 297 -28.85 -40.23 -10.81
CA ASN A 297 -30.21 -40.33 -10.24
C ASN A 297 -30.23 -39.88 -8.78
N LEU A 298 -31.11 -38.93 -8.44
CA LEU A 298 -31.21 -38.36 -7.10
C LEU A 298 -31.70 -39.37 -6.06
N ASP A 299 -32.73 -40.15 -6.38
CA ASP A 299 -33.36 -41.07 -5.43
C ASP A 299 -32.43 -42.25 -5.05
N GLU A 300 -31.72 -42.80 -6.02
CA GLU A 300 -30.73 -43.85 -5.75
C GLU A 300 -29.51 -43.27 -5.02
N ALA A 301 -29.12 -42.02 -5.30
CA ALA A 301 -28.07 -41.33 -4.54
C ALA A 301 -28.47 -41.15 -3.07
N LEU A 302 -29.72 -40.76 -2.79
CA LEU A 302 -30.26 -40.67 -1.43
C LEU A 302 -30.24 -42.03 -0.72
N LYS A 303 -30.63 -43.10 -1.42
CA LYS A 303 -30.57 -44.46 -0.87
C LYS A 303 -29.14 -44.92 -0.58
N ILE A 304 -28.17 -44.57 -1.43
CA ILE A 304 -26.74 -44.84 -1.22
C ILE A 304 -26.21 -44.04 -0.02
N LEU A 305 -26.64 -42.79 0.13
CA LEU A 305 -26.28 -41.96 1.29
C LEU A 305 -26.84 -42.55 2.59
N LEU A 306 -28.11 -42.97 2.61
CA LEU A 306 -28.77 -43.56 3.77
C LEU A 306 -28.19 -44.93 4.17
N SER A 307 -27.74 -45.70 3.19
CA SER A 307 -27.11 -47.01 3.42
C SER A 307 -25.63 -46.91 3.83
N ASN A 308 -24.98 -45.77 3.59
CA ASN A 308 -23.58 -45.54 3.98
C ASN A 308 -23.42 -44.30 4.87
N PRO A 309 -23.84 -44.37 6.16
CA PRO A 309 -23.75 -43.26 7.09
C PRO A 309 -22.33 -42.75 7.31
N GLN A 310 -21.30 -43.56 7.02
CA GLN A 310 -19.89 -43.19 7.14
C GLN A 310 -19.44 -42.17 6.07
N MET A 311 -20.09 -42.11 4.90
CA MET A 311 -19.76 -41.11 3.86
C MET A 311 -20.14 -39.68 4.26
N TRP A 312 -21.04 -39.53 5.23
CA TRP A 312 -21.48 -38.24 5.74
C TRP A 312 -20.41 -37.49 6.54
N TRP A 313 -19.29 -38.16 6.84
CA TRP A 313 -18.23 -37.69 7.75
C TRP A 313 -16.97 -37.20 7.03
N LEU A 314 -16.89 -37.34 5.70
CA LEU A 314 -15.86 -36.64 4.95
C LEU A 314 -16.22 -35.14 4.93
N ASN A 315 -15.57 -34.41 5.84
CA ASN A 315 -15.60 -32.95 5.91
C ASN A 315 -15.16 -32.38 4.56
N ASP A 316 -15.99 -31.50 3.98
CA ASP A 316 -15.46 -30.41 3.17
C ASP A 316 -14.73 -29.51 4.18
N SER A 317 -13.40 -29.57 4.22
CA SER A 317 -12.60 -28.61 4.96
C SER A 317 -12.63 -27.28 4.21
N ASP A 318 -13.80 -26.64 4.15
CA ASP A 318 -13.93 -25.25 3.76
C ASP A 318 -13.77 -24.39 5.02
N PRO A 319 -12.70 -23.58 5.15
CA PRO A 319 -12.41 -22.84 6.37
C PRO A 319 -13.40 -21.69 6.67
N GLU A 320 -14.37 -21.42 5.80
CA GLU A 320 -15.24 -20.23 5.86
C GLU A 320 -16.61 -20.45 6.52
N THR A 321 -16.99 -21.67 6.93
CA THR A 321 -18.29 -21.92 7.62
C THR A 321 -18.18 -22.08 9.13
N ASN A 322 -17.06 -21.65 9.72
CA ASN A 322 -16.70 -21.91 11.11
C ASN A 322 -17.37 -20.94 12.11
N ASN A 323 -18.69 -20.82 12.07
CA ASN A 323 -19.50 -20.26 13.15
C ASN A 323 -20.80 -21.05 13.24
N HIS A 324 -21.23 -21.41 14.44
CA HIS A 324 -22.31 -22.37 14.80
C HIS A 324 -21.88 -23.84 14.99
N GLN A 325 -20.93 -24.08 15.90
CA GLN A 325 -21.06 -25.24 16.79
C GLN A 325 -22.20 -24.98 17.78
N GLU A 326 -23.44 -25.04 17.30
CA GLU A 326 -24.61 -25.09 18.17
C GLU A 326 -24.79 -26.54 18.63
N GLY A 327 -24.61 -26.78 19.93
CA GLY A 327 -25.07 -28.02 20.54
C GLY A 327 -26.57 -28.23 20.28
N PRO A 328 -27.10 -29.45 20.43
CA PRO A 328 -28.50 -29.74 20.14
C PRO A 328 -29.41 -28.79 20.92
N SER A 329 -30.10 -27.89 20.23
CA SER A 329 -31.06 -26.98 20.87
C SER A 329 -32.22 -27.81 21.45
N GLN A 330 -32.72 -27.41 22.61
CA GLN A 330 -33.80 -28.13 23.28
C GLN A 330 -35.06 -28.22 22.40
N GLU A 331 -35.32 -27.19 21.60
CA GLU A 331 -36.42 -27.15 20.63
C GLU A 331 -36.32 -28.27 19.57
N ASN A 332 -35.10 -28.56 19.08
CA ASN A 332 -34.86 -29.62 18.11
C ASN A 332 -35.09 -31.01 18.71
N ILE A 333 -34.74 -31.19 19.99
CA ILE A 333 -35.01 -32.42 20.74
C ILE A 333 -36.51 -32.59 20.92
N ASP A 334 -37.21 -31.54 21.37
CA ASP A 334 -38.65 -31.54 21.61
C ASP A 334 -39.43 -31.84 20.32
N GLN A 335 -38.96 -31.37 19.16
CA GLN A 335 -39.56 -31.68 17.86
C GLN A 335 -39.46 -33.17 17.50
N LEU A 336 -38.31 -33.82 17.74
CA LEU A 336 -38.16 -35.26 17.53
C LEU A 336 -38.96 -36.08 18.54
N VAL A 337 -39.04 -35.63 19.78
CA VAL A 337 -39.89 -36.25 20.82
C VAL A 337 -41.36 -36.15 20.44
N TYR A 338 -41.80 -35.01 19.90
CA TYR A 338 -43.15 -34.83 19.39
C TYR A 338 -43.46 -35.77 18.20
N MET A 339 -42.46 -36.10 17.38
CA MET A 339 -42.58 -37.11 16.32
C MET A 339 -42.64 -38.56 16.82
N GLY A 340 -42.50 -38.79 18.14
CA GLY A 340 -42.61 -40.10 18.78
C GLY A 340 -41.27 -40.81 19.01
N PHE A 341 -40.14 -40.13 18.83
CA PHE A 341 -38.82 -40.68 19.15
C PHE A 341 -38.48 -40.47 20.64
N ASP A 342 -37.68 -41.38 21.21
CA ASP A 342 -37.22 -41.26 22.59
C ASP A 342 -36.27 -40.05 22.75
N ALA A 343 -36.37 -39.33 23.87
CA ALA A 343 -35.61 -38.10 24.11
C ALA A 343 -34.09 -38.35 24.16
N VAL A 344 -33.66 -39.52 24.66
CA VAL A 344 -32.24 -39.88 24.74
C VAL A 344 -31.72 -40.24 23.34
N ALA A 345 -32.50 -41.00 22.58
CA ALA A 345 -32.17 -41.32 21.18
C ALA A 345 -32.16 -40.07 20.28
N ALA A 346 -33.13 -39.16 20.46
CA ALA A 346 -33.21 -37.89 19.74
C ALA A 346 -32.01 -36.98 20.05
N GLY A 347 -31.65 -36.84 21.34
CA GLY A 347 -30.50 -36.05 21.77
C GLY A 347 -29.16 -36.62 21.27
N ALA A 348 -29.00 -37.95 21.29
CA ALA A 348 -27.83 -38.60 20.72
C ALA A 348 -27.75 -38.43 19.19
N ALA A 349 -28.89 -38.50 18.48
CA ALA A 349 -28.94 -38.34 17.03
C ALA A 349 -28.56 -36.90 16.63
N LEU A 350 -29.15 -35.91 17.30
CA LEU A 350 -28.85 -34.50 17.02
C LEU A 350 -27.41 -34.12 17.34
N ARG A 351 -26.78 -34.78 18.32
CA ARG A 351 -25.35 -34.60 18.61
C ARG A 351 -24.47 -35.11 17.47
N VAL A 352 -24.83 -36.26 16.90
CA VAL A 352 -24.14 -36.85 15.73
C VAL A 352 -24.36 -35.98 14.49
N PHE A 353 -25.58 -35.48 14.29
CA PHE A 353 -25.99 -34.71 13.10
C PHE A 353 -25.87 -33.19 13.25
N ARG A 354 -25.10 -32.71 14.25
CA ARG A 354 -24.82 -31.28 14.50
C ARG A 354 -26.09 -30.41 14.44
N GLY A 355 -27.18 -30.87 15.05
CA GLY A 355 -28.45 -30.13 15.12
C GLY A 355 -29.39 -30.28 13.92
N ASN A 356 -29.08 -31.09 12.89
CA ASN A 356 -29.99 -31.31 11.77
C ASN A 356 -31.14 -32.27 12.14
N VAL A 357 -32.31 -31.69 12.44
CA VAL A 357 -33.55 -32.41 12.81
C VAL A 357 -34.02 -33.37 11.73
N GLN A 358 -33.93 -32.97 10.46
CA GLN A 358 -34.46 -33.75 9.34
C GLN A 358 -33.67 -35.05 9.15
N LEU A 359 -32.33 -34.95 9.16
CA LEU A 359 -31.46 -36.11 9.02
C LEU A 359 -31.52 -37.03 10.24
N ALA A 360 -31.65 -36.45 11.45
CA ALA A 360 -31.85 -37.20 12.69
C ALA A 360 -33.16 -37.99 12.66
N ALA A 361 -34.27 -37.36 12.29
CA ALA A 361 -35.58 -38.02 12.18
C ALA A 361 -35.56 -39.15 11.14
N GLN A 362 -34.96 -38.91 9.98
CA GLN A 362 -34.87 -39.90 8.91
C GLN A 362 -34.04 -41.13 9.32
N THR A 363 -32.92 -40.90 10.01
CA THR A 363 -32.05 -41.99 10.49
C THR A 363 -32.71 -42.78 11.62
N LEU A 364 -33.39 -42.11 12.56
CA LEU A 364 -34.14 -42.77 13.63
C LEU A 364 -35.32 -43.57 13.06
N ALA A 365 -36.06 -43.02 12.10
CA ALA A 365 -37.17 -43.71 11.44
C ALA A 365 -36.70 -44.99 10.72
N HIS A 366 -35.58 -44.92 10.00
CA HIS A 366 -35.04 -46.07 9.29
C HIS A 366 -34.55 -47.18 10.24
N ASN A 367 -34.04 -46.82 11.41
CA ASN A 367 -33.48 -47.75 12.40
C ASN A 367 -34.45 -48.08 13.55
N GLY A 368 -35.75 -47.91 13.34
CA GLY A 368 -36.79 -48.31 14.31
C GLY A 368 -36.76 -47.55 15.64
N GLY A 369 -36.29 -46.29 15.63
CA GLY A 369 -36.22 -45.41 16.80
C GLY A 369 -34.94 -45.54 17.63
N SER A 370 -33.95 -46.31 17.17
CA SER A 370 -32.66 -46.48 17.84
C SER A 370 -31.51 -46.04 16.93
N LEU A 371 -30.43 -45.51 17.51
CA LEU A 371 -29.21 -45.19 16.76
C LEU A 371 -28.34 -46.43 16.60
N PRO A 372 -27.73 -46.65 15.42
CA PRO A 372 -26.72 -47.67 15.23
C PRO A 372 -25.58 -47.56 16.26
N PRO A 373 -25.08 -48.68 16.83
CA PRO A 373 -24.01 -48.68 17.84
C PRO A 373 -22.71 -48.00 17.37
N ASP A 374 -22.40 -48.09 16.07
CA ASP A 374 -21.22 -47.48 15.46
C ASP A 374 -21.22 -45.94 15.55
N LEU A 375 -22.39 -45.31 15.74
CA LEU A 375 -22.56 -43.85 15.85
C LEU A 375 -22.51 -43.34 17.30
N GLN A 376 -22.63 -44.23 18.30
CA GLN A 376 -22.59 -43.87 19.72
C GLN A 376 -21.16 -43.75 20.25
N LEU A 377 -20.18 -44.47 19.66
CA LEU A 377 -18.79 -44.51 20.12
C LEU A 377 -17.98 -43.25 19.79
N ALA A 378 -18.40 -42.45 18.81
CA ALA A 378 -17.70 -41.21 18.44
C ALA A 378 -17.96 -40.02 19.39
N ALA A 379 -18.89 -40.17 20.35
CA ALA A 379 -19.33 -39.07 21.22
C ALA A 379 -18.61 -39.00 22.58
N GLU A 380 -17.82 -40.01 22.95
CA GLU A 380 -17.25 -40.13 24.30
C GLU A 380 -15.76 -39.72 24.41
N ASP A 381 -15.01 -39.60 23.30
CA ASP A 381 -13.57 -39.27 23.32
C ASP A 381 -13.28 -37.79 22.96
N ALA A 382 -13.89 -36.86 23.69
CA ALA A 382 -13.49 -35.46 23.66
C ALA A 382 -13.53 -34.81 25.05
N SER A 383 -12.71 -35.30 26.00
CA SER A 383 -12.30 -34.50 27.16
C SER A 383 -10.99 -34.97 27.83
N SER A 384 -9.91 -34.25 27.51
CA SER A 384 -8.80 -33.85 28.40
C SER A 384 -7.93 -34.90 29.12
N THR A 385 -6.66 -35.02 28.69
CA THR A 385 -5.52 -35.08 29.64
C THR A 385 -4.36 -34.21 29.15
N PRO A 386 -3.61 -33.53 30.05
CA PRO A 386 -2.42 -32.76 29.70
C PRO A 386 -1.18 -33.63 29.85
N SER A 387 -0.30 -33.66 28.84
CA SER A 387 1.03 -34.26 28.98
C SER A 387 2.11 -33.30 28.51
N THR A 388 3.03 -33.07 29.43
CA THR A 388 4.17 -32.17 29.38
C THR A 388 5.38 -32.77 28.65
N SER A 389 6.09 -31.89 27.92
CA SER A 389 7.55 -31.86 27.63
C SER A 389 8.10 -32.77 26.50
N PRO A 390 9.31 -32.47 25.95
CA PRO A 390 10.05 -31.21 25.84
C PRO A 390 10.44 -30.85 24.38
N SER A 391 11.04 -29.67 24.23
CA SER A 391 11.72 -29.18 23.03
C SER A 391 12.99 -29.98 22.76
N ASP A 392 13.23 -30.36 21.50
CA ASP A 392 14.56 -30.44 20.90
C ASP A 392 14.48 -30.17 19.39
N SER A 393 15.36 -29.29 18.93
CA SER A 393 15.50 -28.86 17.54
C SER A 393 16.38 -29.82 16.75
N ALA A 394 16.05 -30.03 15.47
CA ALA A 394 16.97 -30.06 14.30
C ALA A 394 16.48 -31.07 13.26
N GLY A 395 16.28 -30.60 12.03
CA GLY A 395 15.97 -31.46 10.89
C GLY A 395 15.26 -30.72 9.78
N THR A 396 15.87 -29.64 9.27
CA THR A 396 15.44 -28.99 8.04
C THR A 396 15.66 -29.97 6.90
N SER A 397 14.60 -30.46 6.28
CA SER A 397 14.67 -31.13 4.97
C SER A 397 13.34 -30.95 4.28
N SER A 398 13.28 -29.88 3.48
CA SER A 398 12.58 -29.77 2.19
C SER A 398 11.72 -30.98 1.81
N ALA A 399 10.42 -30.86 2.06
CA ALA A 399 9.38 -31.49 1.26
C ALA A 399 8.43 -30.34 0.88
N SER A 400 8.49 -29.93 -0.39
CA SER A 400 7.50 -29.04 -1.01
C SER A 400 6.13 -29.67 -0.81
N THR A 401 5.25 -28.93 -0.16
CA THR A 401 3.87 -29.32 0.11
C THR A 401 3.12 -29.50 -1.21
N ASP A 402 2.22 -30.49 -1.31
CA ASP A 402 1.29 -30.65 -2.45
C ASP A 402 0.51 -29.35 -2.72
N GLU A 403 0.28 -28.55 -1.68
CA GLU A 403 -0.28 -27.19 -1.73
C GLU A 403 0.48 -26.23 -2.67
N ASP A 404 1.81 -26.35 -2.76
CA ASP A 404 2.62 -25.49 -3.64
C ASP A 404 2.46 -25.90 -5.11
N MET A 405 2.31 -27.20 -5.39
CA MET A 405 2.02 -27.69 -6.75
C MET A 405 0.58 -27.39 -7.16
N GLU A 406 -0.38 -27.45 -6.24
CA GLU A 406 -1.77 -27.11 -6.52
C GLU A 406 -1.94 -25.61 -6.77
N THR A 407 -1.27 -24.75 -6.00
CA THR A 407 -1.32 -23.29 -6.23
C THR A 407 -0.60 -22.87 -7.51
N GLU A 408 0.50 -23.52 -7.89
CA GLU A 408 1.17 -23.31 -9.18
C GLU A 408 0.29 -23.77 -10.35
N ALA A 409 -0.35 -24.94 -10.25
CA ALA A 409 -1.28 -25.43 -11.28
C ALA A 409 -2.56 -24.57 -11.38
N VAL A 410 -3.08 -24.08 -10.26
CA VAL A 410 -4.23 -23.15 -10.24
C VAL A 410 -3.85 -21.81 -10.87
N ASN A 411 -2.65 -21.30 -10.61
CA ASN A 411 -2.16 -20.08 -11.25
C ASN A 411 -1.92 -20.26 -12.76
N GLU A 412 -1.38 -21.40 -13.19
CA GLU A 412 -1.24 -21.75 -14.61
C GLU A 412 -2.62 -21.80 -15.31
N ILE A 413 -3.64 -22.35 -14.66
CA ILE A 413 -5.01 -22.40 -15.19
C ILE A 413 -5.67 -21.01 -15.18
N LEU A 414 -5.37 -20.16 -14.19
CA LEU A 414 -5.88 -18.78 -14.11
C LEU A 414 -5.35 -17.91 -15.25
N GLU A 415 -4.12 -18.13 -15.72
CA GLU A 415 -3.56 -17.43 -16.88
C GLU A 415 -4.30 -17.78 -18.20
N ASP A 416 -4.86 -18.99 -18.28
CA ASP A 416 -5.62 -19.49 -19.45
C ASP A 416 -7.13 -19.23 -19.35
N ILE A 417 -7.66 -18.84 -18.19
CA ILE A 417 -9.05 -18.37 -18.06
C ILE A 417 -9.11 -16.96 -18.65
N PRO A 418 -9.92 -16.71 -19.69
CA PRO A 418 -10.09 -15.35 -20.18
C PRO A 418 -10.72 -14.51 -19.07
N GLU A 419 -9.95 -13.63 -18.44
CA GLU A 419 -10.39 -12.72 -17.37
C GLU A 419 -11.62 -11.87 -17.76
N HIS A 420 -11.96 -11.83 -19.05
CA HIS A 420 -12.90 -10.89 -19.64
C HIS A 420 -14.30 -11.47 -19.94
N GLU A 421 -14.61 -12.72 -19.60
CA GLU A 421 -15.96 -13.27 -19.83
C GLU A 421 -17.00 -12.75 -18.82
N GLU A 422 -16.56 -12.39 -17.61
CA GLU A 422 -17.41 -11.86 -16.53
C GLU A 422 -17.34 -10.33 -16.39
N ASP A 423 -16.36 -9.68 -17.04
CA ASP A 423 -16.18 -8.23 -17.16
C ASP A 423 -17.42 -7.50 -17.72
N TYR A 424 -18.48 -8.17 -18.16
CA TYR A 424 -19.71 -7.48 -18.59
C TYR A 424 -20.71 -7.28 -17.45
N LEU A 425 -20.56 -7.98 -16.32
CA LEU A 425 -21.53 -8.01 -15.22
C LEU A 425 -21.26 -6.99 -14.11
N ASP A 426 -20.03 -6.49 -13.97
CA ASP A 426 -19.66 -5.55 -12.90
C ASP A 426 -19.78 -4.07 -13.32
N SER A 427 -20.54 -3.76 -14.39
CA SER A 427 -20.53 -2.43 -15.03
C SER A 427 -21.38 -1.48 -14.19
N THR A 428 -20.95 -0.24 -13.99
CA THR A 428 -21.85 0.72 -13.32
C THR A 428 -22.96 1.16 -14.28
N LEU A 429 -24.12 1.54 -13.75
CA LEU A 429 -25.25 1.99 -14.57
C LEU A 429 -24.88 3.20 -15.44
N GLU A 430 -24.00 4.08 -14.95
CA GLU A 430 -23.51 5.22 -15.74
C GLU A 430 -22.65 4.77 -16.92
N ASP A 431 -21.82 3.74 -16.75
CA ASP A 431 -21.01 3.19 -17.83
C ASP A 431 -21.89 2.51 -18.88
N GLU A 432 -22.90 1.74 -18.45
CA GLU A 432 -23.88 1.11 -19.33
C GLU A 432 -24.66 2.15 -20.16
N GLU A 433 -25.05 3.27 -19.55
CA GLU A 433 -25.75 4.37 -20.25
C GLU A 433 -24.89 4.94 -21.39
N ILE A 434 -23.60 5.20 -21.13
CA ILE A 434 -22.65 5.71 -22.13
C ILE A 434 -22.50 4.70 -23.28
N ILE A 435 -22.33 3.43 -22.94
CA ILE A 435 -22.14 2.34 -23.91
C ILE A 435 -23.39 2.14 -24.78
N ILE A 436 -24.59 2.18 -24.19
CA ILE A 436 -25.86 2.04 -24.91
C ILE A 436 -26.08 3.22 -25.84
N ALA A 437 -25.83 4.46 -25.38
CA ALA A 437 -25.94 5.66 -26.22
C ALA A 437 -25.02 5.58 -27.44
N GLU A 438 -23.80 5.08 -27.25
CA GLU A 438 -22.86 4.88 -28.34
C GLU A 438 -23.35 3.80 -29.33
N TYR A 439 -23.83 2.65 -28.83
CA TYR A 439 -24.39 1.60 -29.69
C TYR A 439 -25.59 2.09 -30.50
N LEU A 440 -26.50 2.86 -29.89
CA LEU A 440 -27.63 3.46 -30.61
C LEU A 440 -27.16 4.37 -31.75
N SER A 441 -26.08 5.14 -31.53
CA SER A 441 -25.49 5.97 -32.57
C SER A 441 -24.92 5.14 -33.74
N TYR A 442 -24.26 4.02 -33.44
CA TYR A 442 -23.78 3.08 -34.48
C TYR A 442 -24.95 2.51 -35.30
N VAL A 443 -26.01 2.06 -34.63
CA VAL A 443 -27.20 1.53 -35.30
C VAL A 443 -27.90 2.59 -36.16
N GLU A 444 -28.02 3.82 -35.67
CA GLU A 444 -28.58 4.94 -36.44
C GLU A 444 -27.73 5.29 -37.66
N ASN A 445 -26.40 5.32 -37.50
CA ASN A 445 -25.47 5.57 -38.60
C ASN A 445 -25.60 4.50 -39.69
N ILE A 446 -25.67 3.22 -39.31
CA ILE A 446 -25.89 2.11 -40.26
C ILE A 446 -27.26 2.20 -40.95
N LYS A 447 -28.34 2.51 -40.20
CA LYS A 447 -29.67 2.75 -40.77
C LYS A 447 -29.68 3.92 -41.75
N SER A 448 -28.89 4.95 -41.49
CA SER A 448 -28.78 6.11 -42.39
C SER A 448 -27.96 5.79 -43.66
N ALA A 449 -26.97 4.90 -43.56
CA ALA A 449 -26.15 4.44 -44.67
C ALA A 449 -26.95 3.53 -45.63
N THR A 450 -27.74 2.60 -45.08
CA THR A 450 -28.64 1.71 -45.85
C THR A 450 -29.77 2.45 -46.57
N LYS A 451 -30.14 3.66 -46.13
CA LYS A 451 -31.17 4.50 -46.76
C LYS A 451 -30.63 5.39 -47.89
N LYS A 452 -29.31 5.48 -48.05
CA LYS A 452 -28.61 6.28 -49.08
C LYS A 452 -28.13 5.45 -50.27
N ASN A 453 -28.10 4.12 -50.14
CA ASN A 453 -27.97 3.16 -51.24
C ASN A 453 -29.37 2.70 -51.66
#